data_AF-A0A382R4Y0-F1
#
_entry.id   AF-A0A382R4Y0-F1
#
_cell.length_a   1.000
_cell.length_b   1.000
_cell.length_c   1.000
_cell.angle_alpha   90.00
_cell.angle_beta   90.00
_cell.angle_gamma   90.00
#
_symmetry.space_group_name_H-M   'P 1'
#
loop_
_entity.id
_entity.type
_entity.pdbx_description
1 polymer ?
#
loop_
_entity_poly.entity_id
_entity_poly.type
_entity_poly.pdbx_seq_one_letter_code
_entity_poly.pdbx_strand_id
1 'polypeptide(L)' 'MPDNNTFRLKFWGTRGSIACPGPDTVKYGGNTTCFEVTCGSRRI' A
#
# COMPACT_ATOMS: atom_id res chain seq x y z
N MET A 1 10.75 -2.51 19.01
CA MET A 1 10.21 -3.78 18.51
C MET A 1 8.75 -3.52 18.15
N PRO A 2 8.29 -3.80 16.93
CA PRO A 2 6.86 -3.75 16.65
C PRO A 2 6.16 -4.70 17.62
N ASP A 3 5.12 -4.20 18.26
CA ASP A 3 4.28 -4.91 19.18
C ASP A 3 3.72 -6.16 18.50
N ASN A 4 3.82 -7.32 19.15
CA ASN A 4 3.50 -8.63 18.57
C ASN A 4 2.01 -8.78 18.19
N ASN A 5 1.20 -7.75 18.46
CA ASN A 5 -0.22 -7.65 18.16
C ASN A 5 -0.56 -6.55 17.13
N THR A 6 0.46 -5.95 16.50
CA THR A 6 0.24 -4.88 15.51
C THR A 6 -0.14 -5.49 14.18
N PHE A 7 -1.30 -5.09 13.67
CA PHE A 7 -1.69 -5.32 12.28
C PHE A 7 -1.67 -3.99 11.53
N ARG A 8 -0.85 -3.89 10.48
CA ARG A 8 -0.70 -2.67 9.68
C ARG A 8 -0.77 -2.99 8.20
N LEU A 9 -1.55 -2.19 7.48
CA LEU A 9 -1.66 -2.24 6.02
C LEU A 9 -1.08 -0.95 5.44
N LYS A 10 -0.13 -1.06 4.51
CA LYS A 10 0.39 0.07 3.75
C LYS A 10 -0.05 -0.05 2.29
N PHE A 11 -0.71 0.99 1.80
CA PHE A 11 -1.11 1.07 0.40
C PHE A 11 0.03 1.66 -0.44
N TRP A 12 0.54 0.89 -1.39
CA TRP A 12 1.53 1.33 -2.38
C TRP A 12 0.86 1.74 -3.70
N GLY A 13 -0.35 1.24 -3.94
CA GLY A 13 -1.16 1.56 -5.10
C GLY A 13 -2.63 1.32 -4.80
N THR A 14 -3.47 2.22 -5.33
CA THR A 14 -4.89 2.34 -5.02
C THR A 14 -5.75 2.47 -6.28
N ARG A 15 -5.15 2.45 -7.47
CA ARG A 15 -5.88 2.51 -8.73
C ARG A 15 -6.41 1.15 -9.12
N GLY A 16 -7.66 1.09 -9.56
CA GLY A 16 -8.22 -0.13 -10.14
C GLY A 16 -7.64 -0.40 -11.52
N SER A 17 -7.42 -1.68 -11.86
CA SER A 17 -7.06 -2.28 -13.16
C SER A 17 -5.90 -1.67 -13.97
N ILE A 18 -5.92 -0.36 -14.24
CA ILE A 18 -4.97 0.35 -15.10
C ILE A 18 -4.23 1.41 -14.26
N ALA A 19 -2.90 1.32 -14.25
CA ALA A 19 -2.05 2.34 -13.65
C ALA A 19 -2.18 3.66 -14.42
N CYS A 20 -2.16 4.77 -13.71
CA CYS A 20 -2.20 6.10 -14.31
C CYS A 20 -1.31 7.01 -13.48
N PRO A 21 0.02 6.85 -13.63
CA PRO A 21 1.01 7.69 -12.97
C PRO A 21 1.07 9.06 -13.64
N GLY A 22 1.23 10.11 -12.83
CA GLY A 22 1.40 11.47 -13.34
C GLY A 22 1.17 12.53 -12.26
N PRO A 23 1.63 13.77 -12.47
CA PRO A 23 1.46 14.87 -11.51
C PRO A 23 -0.01 15.14 -11.16
N ASP A 24 -0.91 14.98 -12.13
CA ASP A 24 -2.33 15.28 -11.97
C ASP A 24 -3.07 14.23 -11.12
N THR A 25 -2.52 13.01 -11.03
CA THR A 25 -3.18 11.86 -10.40
C THR A 25 -2.44 11.33 -9.18
N VAL A 26 -1.24 11.85 -8.88
CA VAL A 26 -0.38 11.37 -7.78
C VAL A 26 -1.07 11.44 -6.42
N LYS A 27 -1.94 12.44 -6.19
CA LYS A 27 -2.74 12.59 -4.97
C LYS A 27 -3.61 11.36 -4.68
N TYR A 28 -4.06 10.66 -5.72
CA TYR A 28 -4.96 9.51 -5.63
C TYR A 28 -4.24 8.17 -5.81
N GLY A 29 -2.93 8.19 -6.06
CA GLY A 29 -2.13 7.02 -6.40
C GLY A 29 -2.00 6.80 -7.92
N GLY A 30 -0.81 6.37 -8.33
CA GLY A 30 -0.48 6.09 -9.74
C GLY A 30 -0.46 4.60 -10.08
N ASN A 31 -0.11 3.74 -9.12
CA ASN A 31 -0.01 2.30 -9.29
C ASN A 31 -1.36 1.61 -9.14
N THR A 32 -1.49 0.45 -9.80
CA THR A 32 -2.59 -0.49 -9.55
C THR A 32 -2.58 -0.98 -8.11
N THR A 33 -3.68 -1.56 -7.64
CA THR A 33 -3.82 -2.05 -6.27
C THR A 33 -2.64 -2.91 -5.84
N CYS A 34 -1.85 -2.40 -4.90
CA CYS A 34 -0.76 -3.12 -4.27
C CYS A 34 -0.58 -2.64 -2.83
N PHE A 35 -0.31 -3.58 -1.94
CA PHE A 35 -0.28 -3.35 -0.50
C PHE A 35 0.81 -4.19 0.16
N GLU A 36 1.32 -3.67 1.27
CA GLU A 36 2.20 -4.39 2.19
C GLU A 36 1.44 -4.63 3.49
N VAL A 37 1.47 -5.87 3.96
CA VAL A 37 0.88 -6.28 5.23
C VAL A 37 1.99 -6.53 6.23
N THR A 38 1.90 -5.89 7.39
CA THR A 38 2.74 -6.20 8.54
C THR A 38 1.85 -6.79 9.64
N CYS A 39 2.16 -8.01 10.09
CA CYS A 39 1.50 -8.68 11.20
C CYS A 39 2.56 -9.12 12.22
N GLY A 40 2.66 -8.39 13.33
CA GLY A 40 3.75 -8.54 14.30
C GLY A 40 5.12 -8.36 13.65
N SER A 41 5.93 -9.42 13.63
CA SER A 41 7.26 -9.45 13.00
C SER A 41 7.26 -9.86 11.51
N ARG A 42 6.12 -10.32 10.98
CA ARG A 42 6.01 -10.81 9.60
C ARG A 42 5.56 -9.70 8.65
N ARG A 43 6.23 -9.58 7.50
CA ARG A 43 5.90 -8.63 6.43
C ARG A 43 5.73 -9.35 5.09
N ILE A 44 4.69 -9.00 4.34
CA ILE A 44 4.36 -9.51 3.00
C ILE A 44 4.04 -8.33 2.09
#